data_AF-A0A9W8U1M0-F1
#
_entry.id   AF-A0A9W8U1M0-F1
#
_cell.length_a   1.000
_cell.length_b   1.000
_cell.length_c   1.000
_cell.angle_alpha   90.00
_cell.angle_beta   90.00
_cell.angle_gamma   90.00
#
_symmetry.space_group_name_H-M   'P 1'
#
loop_
_entity.id
_entity.type
_entity.pdbx_description
1 polymer ?
#
loop_
_entity_poly.entity_id
_entity_poly.type
_entity_poly.pdbx_seq_one_letter_code
_entity_poly.pdbx_strand_id
1 'polypeptide(L)'
;PNVYLNLARLLASTSYTMLFPGNMSLVASDLTMTKMPTSGIRSAITVVTSGNRVTYPPPSLSPILVQRDHPCWCTERFTFSNSRILNWDQCLTQFWLDSYGHVDGLNATIADGIKENGFRDAFAVCTLTQTHQQLSSKLKAEMCDLSMKKLAMSASQETKEEKQRNRWLKQFCR
;
A
#
# COMPACT_ATOMS: atom_id res chain seq x y z
N PRO A 1 11.52 -4.36 -8.44
CA PRO A 1 11.48 -2.89 -8.38
C PRO A 1 10.05 -2.35 -8.57
N ASN A 2 9.62 -1.35 -7.79
CA ASN A 2 8.28 -0.75 -7.86
C ASN A 2 7.99 -0.05 -9.20
N VAL A 3 9.02 0.41 -9.92
CA VAL A 3 8.87 0.97 -11.28
C VAL A 3 8.18 -0.03 -12.21
N TYR A 4 8.50 -1.31 -12.13
CA TYR A 4 7.86 -2.35 -12.95
C TYR A 4 6.38 -2.55 -12.59
N LEU A 5 6.01 -2.39 -11.32
CA LEU A 5 4.60 -2.46 -10.90
C LEU A 5 3.79 -1.30 -11.45
N ASN A 6 4.36 -0.10 -11.48
CA ASN A 6 3.71 1.06 -12.08
C ASN A 6 3.55 0.90 -13.59
N LEU A 7 4.58 0.41 -14.29
CA LEU A 7 4.51 0.16 -15.73
C LEU A 7 3.52 -0.95 -16.08
N ALA A 8 3.52 -2.05 -15.32
CA ALA A 8 2.57 -3.14 -15.50
C ALA A 8 1.12 -2.66 -15.34
N ARG A 9 0.86 -1.76 -14.38
CA ARG A 9 -0.44 -1.11 -14.23
C ARG A 9 -0.80 -0.27 -15.45
N LEU A 10 0.09 0.60 -15.93
CA LEU A 10 -0.21 1.45 -17.09
C LEU A 10 -0.46 0.67 -18.38
N LEU A 11 0.21 -0.46 -18.56
CA LEU A 11 0.10 -1.30 -19.76
C LEU A 11 -0.97 -2.39 -19.64
N ALA A 12 -1.70 -2.44 -18.51
CA ALA A 12 -2.75 -3.44 -18.33
C ALA A 12 -3.92 -3.21 -19.31
N SER A 13 -4.40 -4.30 -19.90
CA SER A 13 -5.58 -4.30 -20.76
C SER A 13 -6.90 -4.24 -19.96
N THR A 14 -6.84 -4.50 -18.65
CA THR A 14 -7.98 -4.55 -17.74
C THR A 14 -8.14 -3.24 -16.96
N SER A 15 -9.37 -2.93 -16.54
CA SER A 15 -9.67 -1.74 -15.72
C SER A 15 -9.04 -1.78 -14.31
N TYR A 16 -8.69 -2.98 -13.85
CA TYR A 16 -8.01 -3.21 -12.56
C TYR A 16 -6.79 -4.11 -12.77
N THR A 17 -5.74 -3.85 -12.00
CA THR A 17 -4.49 -4.61 -12.02
C THR A 17 -4.16 -5.08 -10.62
N MET A 18 -3.87 -6.37 -10.48
CA MET A 18 -3.40 -6.93 -9.22
C MET A 18 -1.88 -6.79 -9.14
N LEU A 19 -1.39 -6.13 -8.10
CA LEU A 19 0.01 -5.90 -7.83
C LEU A 19 0.47 -6.84 -6.73
N PHE A 20 1.47 -7.65 -7.06
CA PHE A 20 2.12 -8.55 -6.12
C PHE A 20 3.41 -7.93 -5.60
N PRO A 21 3.68 -8.06 -4.29
CA PRO A 21 4.86 -7.48 -3.70
C PRO A 21 6.12 -8.31 -3.91
N GLY A 22 6.13 -9.37 -4.69
CA GLY A 22 7.34 -10.16 -4.86
C GLY A 22 7.07 -11.49 -5.52
N ASN A 23 8.02 -12.40 -5.38
CA ASN A 23 7.84 -13.77 -5.87
C ASN A 23 6.57 -14.37 -5.24
N MET A 24 5.69 -14.96 -6.06
CA MET A 24 4.45 -15.57 -5.58
C MET A 24 4.71 -16.66 -4.54
N SER A 25 5.89 -17.31 -4.60
CA SER A 25 6.36 -18.26 -3.58
C SER A 25 6.48 -17.66 -2.16
N LEU A 26 6.62 -16.34 -2.02
CA LEU A 26 6.67 -15.64 -0.74
C LEU A 26 5.30 -15.23 -0.22
N VAL A 27 4.29 -15.12 -1.10
CA VAL A 27 3.00 -14.49 -0.79
C VAL A 27 1.91 -15.55 -0.58
N ALA A 28 1.99 -16.69 -1.25
CA ALA A 28 1.36 -17.98 -0.94
C ALA A 28 1.46 -18.85 -2.20
N SER A 29 1.72 -20.15 -2.03
CA SER A 29 1.68 -21.12 -3.13
C SER A 29 0.28 -21.24 -3.75
N ASP A 30 -0.77 -20.96 -2.96
CA ASP A 30 -2.17 -21.18 -3.34
C ASP A 30 -3.05 -19.96 -3.00
N LEU A 31 -2.96 -18.90 -3.81
CA LEU A 31 -3.93 -17.80 -3.75
C LEU A 31 -5.27 -18.27 -4.32
N THR A 32 -6.12 -18.78 -3.44
CA THR A 32 -7.50 -19.11 -3.78
C THR A 32 -8.39 -17.94 -3.42
N MET A 33 -8.84 -17.20 -4.44
CA MET A 33 -9.88 -16.20 -4.27
C MET A 33 -11.18 -16.92 -3.95
N THR A 34 -11.55 -16.94 -2.66
CA THR A 34 -12.72 -17.67 -2.17
C THR A 34 -14.04 -17.09 -2.66
N LYS A 35 -14.06 -15.81 -3.07
CA LYS A 35 -15.16 -15.16 -3.79
C LYS A 35 -14.65 -13.87 -4.44
N MET A 36 -14.89 -13.70 -5.75
CA MET A 36 -14.90 -12.35 -6.33
C MET A 36 -16.09 -11.59 -5.73
N PRO A 37 -15.95 -10.32 -5.31
CA PRO A 37 -17.07 -9.58 -4.74
C PRO A 37 -18.22 -9.51 -5.75
N THR A 38 -19.37 -10.12 -5.42
CA THR A 38 -20.58 -10.06 -6.26
C THR A 38 -21.15 -8.64 -6.32
N SER A 39 -20.87 -7.82 -5.30
CA SER A 39 -20.96 -6.38 -5.34
C SER A 39 -19.62 -5.82 -5.81
N GLY A 40 -19.57 -5.28 -7.04
CA GLY A 40 -18.35 -4.80 -7.67
C GLY A 40 -17.45 -3.96 -6.75
N ILE A 41 -16.15 -4.00 -7.04
CA ILE A 41 -15.10 -3.22 -6.37
C ILE A 41 -15.55 -1.75 -6.29
N ARG A 42 -15.77 -1.24 -5.06
CA ARG A 42 -16.31 0.11 -4.82
C ARG A 42 -15.18 1.13 -4.70
N SER A 43 -14.06 0.71 -4.14
CA SER A 43 -12.88 1.54 -3.94
C SER A 43 -11.87 1.33 -5.07
N ALA A 44 -11.17 2.40 -5.48
CA ALA A 44 -10.10 2.31 -6.48
C ALA A 44 -8.93 1.42 -6.04
N ILE A 45 -8.84 1.11 -4.74
CA ILE A 45 -7.84 0.24 -4.14
C ILE A 45 -8.53 -0.80 -3.27
N THR A 46 -8.12 -2.05 -3.41
CA THR A 46 -8.56 -3.17 -2.58
C THR A 46 -7.36 -3.98 -2.12
N VAL A 47 -7.23 -4.23 -0.82
CA VAL A 47 -6.15 -5.04 -0.26
C VAL A 47 -6.61 -6.49 -0.13
N VAL A 48 -5.79 -7.42 -0.60
CA VAL A 48 -6.04 -8.85 -0.47
C VAL A 48 -5.60 -9.29 0.92
N THR A 49 -6.53 -9.80 1.71
CA THR A 49 -6.32 -10.19 3.11
C THR A 49 -7.28 -11.31 3.52
N SER A 50 -7.02 -11.97 4.65
CA SER A 50 -7.94 -12.92 5.27
C SER A 50 -9.06 -12.17 6.01
N GLY A 51 -9.92 -11.46 5.28
CA GLY A 51 -11.06 -10.74 5.83
C GLY A 51 -11.65 -9.68 4.90
N ASN A 52 -12.85 -9.21 5.22
CA ASN A 52 -13.55 -8.16 4.45
C ASN A 52 -13.19 -6.74 4.92
N ARG A 53 -12.56 -6.60 6.09
CA ARG A 53 -12.17 -5.30 6.67
C ARG A 53 -10.65 -5.22 6.70
N VAL A 54 -10.12 -4.09 6.26
CA VAL A 54 -8.69 -3.82 6.27
C VAL A 54 -8.43 -2.71 7.28
N THR A 55 -7.50 -2.96 8.19
CA THR A 55 -6.99 -1.94 9.12
C THR A 55 -5.59 -1.55 8.69
N TYR A 56 -5.20 -0.30 8.98
CA TYR A 56 -3.82 0.12 8.80
C TYR A 56 -3.00 -0.20 10.07
N PRO A 57 -1.76 -0.68 9.93
CA PRO A 57 -1.15 -1.14 8.67
C PRO A 57 -1.79 -2.46 8.19
N PRO A 58 -1.95 -2.64 6.86
CA PRO A 58 -2.37 -3.93 6.32
C PRO A 58 -1.29 -5.00 6.58
N PRO A 59 -1.63 -6.30 6.45
CA PRO A 59 -0.63 -7.36 6.55
C PRO A 59 0.55 -7.13 5.59
N SER A 60 1.77 -7.38 6.07
CA SER A 60 2.98 -7.24 5.26
C SER A 60 2.90 -8.12 4.02
N LEU A 61 3.39 -7.62 2.89
CA LEU A 61 3.29 -8.27 1.58
C LEU A 61 1.85 -8.67 1.17
N SER A 62 0.82 -7.99 1.68
CA SER A 62 -0.52 -8.14 1.09
C SER A 62 -0.51 -7.68 -0.37
N PRO A 63 -0.98 -8.51 -1.33
CA PRO A 63 -1.29 -8.06 -2.66
C PRO A 63 -2.36 -6.98 -2.64
N ILE A 64 -2.39 -6.16 -3.68
CA ILE A 64 -3.44 -5.16 -3.84
C ILE A 64 -4.01 -5.22 -5.25
N LEU A 65 -5.30 -4.96 -5.36
CA LEU A 65 -5.97 -4.70 -6.61
C LEU A 65 -6.17 -3.18 -6.72
N VAL A 66 -5.68 -2.61 -7.81
CA VAL A 66 -5.70 -1.15 -8.03
C VAL A 66 -6.31 -0.86 -9.39
N GLN A 67 -7.16 0.17 -9.46
CA GLN A 67 -7.69 0.63 -10.73
C GLN A 67 -6.56 1.12 -11.63
N ARG A 68 -6.60 0.74 -12.91
CA ARG A 68 -5.54 1.01 -13.88
C ARG A 68 -5.15 2.48 -13.93
N ASP A 69 -6.12 3.38 -13.85
CA ASP A 69 -5.92 4.82 -14.03
C ASP A 69 -5.83 5.59 -12.70
N HIS A 70 -5.73 4.87 -11.56
CA HIS A 70 -5.60 5.50 -10.24
C HIS A 70 -4.29 6.32 -10.15
N PRO A 71 -4.30 7.58 -9.66
CA PRO A 71 -3.16 8.49 -9.77
C PRO A 71 -1.99 8.22 -8.81
N CYS A 72 -2.00 7.13 -8.04
CA CYS A 72 -0.92 6.77 -7.12
C CYS A 72 0.19 5.94 -7.79
N TRP A 73 1.44 6.20 -7.42
CA TRP A 73 2.63 5.53 -7.92
C TRP A 73 3.47 5.00 -6.76
N CYS A 74 3.81 3.70 -6.80
CA CYS A 74 4.80 3.16 -5.87
C CYS A 74 6.19 3.72 -6.21
N THR A 75 6.68 4.69 -5.44
CA THR A 75 8.05 5.19 -5.63
C THR A 75 9.07 4.27 -4.94
N GLU A 76 10.25 4.10 -5.52
CA GLU A 76 11.40 3.48 -4.83
C GLU A 76 12.27 4.60 -4.29
N ARG A 77 12.21 4.84 -2.97
CA ARG A 77 12.97 5.93 -2.34
C ARG A 77 14.20 5.46 -1.57
N PHE A 78 14.21 4.21 -1.10
CA PHE A 78 15.31 3.68 -0.30
C PHE A 78 15.94 2.48 -0.98
N THR A 79 16.83 2.75 -1.94
CA THR A 79 17.60 1.71 -2.64
C THR A 79 18.63 1.02 -1.73
N PHE A 80 18.90 1.57 -0.55
CA PHE A 80 19.87 1.04 0.42
C PHE A 80 19.32 -0.18 1.21
N SER A 81 18.00 -0.40 1.18
CA SER A 81 17.33 -1.55 1.79
C SER A 81 16.91 -2.53 0.69
N ASN A 82 17.58 -3.68 0.63
CA ASN A 82 17.17 -4.80 -0.21
C ASN A 82 15.95 -5.55 0.35
N SER A 83 15.35 -5.09 1.46
CA SER A 83 14.14 -5.72 2.01
C SER A 83 12.93 -5.37 1.16
N ARG A 84 12.26 -6.40 0.65
CA ARG A 84 11.07 -6.21 -0.16
C ARG A 84 9.86 -5.81 0.69
N ILE A 85 9.78 -6.32 1.91
CA ILE A 85 8.74 -5.99 2.89
C ILE A 85 8.72 -4.49 3.14
N LEU A 86 9.87 -3.92 3.50
CA LEU A 86 10.01 -2.51 3.81
C LEU A 86 9.63 -1.59 2.64
N ASN A 87 10.08 -1.93 1.44
CA ASN A 87 9.75 -1.20 0.21
C ASN A 87 8.25 -1.31 -0.14
N TRP A 88 7.62 -2.45 0.17
CA TRP A 88 6.21 -2.66 -0.09
C TRP A 88 5.32 -1.93 0.92
N ASP A 89 5.63 -2.00 2.20
CA ASP A 89 4.88 -1.33 3.26
C ASP A 89 4.83 0.19 3.06
N GLN A 90 5.90 0.76 2.51
CA GLN A 90 5.92 2.17 2.10
C GLN A 90 4.97 2.45 0.95
N CYS A 91 4.96 1.60 -0.08
CA CYS A 91 4.00 1.80 -1.16
C CYS A 91 2.55 1.65 -0.66
N LEU A 92 2.26 0.65 0.18
CA LEU A 92 0.95 0.49 0.80
C LEU A 92 0.54 1.71 1.62
N THR A 93 1.49 2.31 2.36
CA THR A 93 1.23 3.57 3.09
C THR A 93 0.84 4.69 2.13
N GLN A 94 1.52 4.83 1.00
CA GLN A 94 1.21 5.85 0.01
C GLN A 94 -0.18 5.66 -0.60
N PHE A 95 -0.53 4.43 -0.98
CA PHE A 95 -1.88 4.08 -1.44
C PHE A 95 -2.97 4.39 -0.40
N TRP A 96 -2.69 4.11 0.87
CA TRP A 96 -3.60 4.38 1.98
C TRP A 96 -3.86 5.88 2.17
N LEU A 97 -2.80 6.68 2.10
CA LEU A 97 -2.85 8.14 2.18
C LEU A 97 -3.60 8.76 0.99
N ASP A 98 -3.26 8.35 -0.23
CA ASP A 98 -3.88 8.88 -1.46
C ASP A 98 -5.37 8.52 -1.55
N SER A 99 -5.79 7.43 -0.90
CA SER A 99 -7.20 7.03 -0.80
C SER A 99 -7.91 7.56 0.44
N TYR A 100 -7.24 8.34 1.29
CA TYR A 100 -7.80 8.83 2.56
C TYR A 100 -8.42 7.71 3.41
N GLY A 101 -7.80 6.53 3.41
CA GLY A 101 -8.29 5.33 4.10
C GLY A 101 -9.48 4.63 3.45
N HIS A 102 -9.94 5.05 2.26
CA HIS A 102 -11.01 4.37 1.50
C HIS A 102 -10.41 3.19 0.73
N VAL A 103 -10.15 2.11 1.47
CA VAL A 103 -9.55 0.88 0.95
C VAL A 103 -10.46 -0.29 1.31
N ASP A 104 -10.83 -1.08 0.31
CA ASP A 104 -11.66 -2.28 0.51
C ASP A 104 -10.80 -3.50 0.86
N GLY A 105 -11.39 -4.48 1.55
CA GLY A 105 -10.77 -5.78 1.79
C GLY A 105 -11.30 -6.84 0.83
N LEU A 106 -10.40 -7.52 0.13
CA LEU A 106 -10.73 -8.71 -0.65
C LEU A 106 -10.34 -9.94 0.16
N ASN A 107 -11.37 -10.66 0.62
CA ASN A 107 -11.15 -11.91 1.34
C ASN A 107 -10.58 -12.98 0.42
N ALA A 108 -9.36 -13.41 0.70
CA ALA A 108 -8.71 -14.52 0.02
C ALA A 108 -7.97 -15.38 1.05
N THR A 109 -7.91 -16.69 0.79
CA THR A 109 -7.02 -17.59 1.53
C THR A 109 -5.60 -17.30 1.07
N ILE A 110 -4.87 -16.56 1.91
CA ILE A 110 -3.43 -16.39 1.80
C ILE A 110 -2.84 -17.38 2.80
N ALA A 111 -2.10 -18.39 2.35
CA ALA A 111 -1.44 -19.32 3.26
C ALA A 111 -0.51 -18.53 4.20
N ASP A 112 -0.78 -18.59 5.50
CA ASP A 112 0.04 -17.98 6.54
C ASP A 112 1.48 -18.49 6.43
N GLY A 113 2.41 -17.65 5.99
CA GLY A 113 3.80 -18.08 5.93
C GLY A 113 4.72 -17.23 5.08
N ILE A 114 4.82 -15.92 5.34
CA ILE A 114 5.99 -15.17 4.87
C ILE A 114 7.16 -15.52 5.80
N LYS A 115 7.95 -16.53 5.43
CA LYS A 115 9.29 -16.72 6.00
C LYS A 115 10.28 -16.05 5.06
N GLU A 116 10.71 -14.84 5.40
CA GLU A 116 11.86 -14.21 4.74
C GLU A 116 13.11 -15.02 5.14
N ASN A 117 13.38 -16.12 4.43
CA ASN A 117 14.57 -16.93 4.65
C ASN A 117 15.80 -16.15 4.17
N GLY A 118 16.51 -15.56 5.11
CA GLY A 118 17.97 -15.37 5.04
C GLY A 118 18.46 -13.98 4.61
N PHE A 119 18.87 -13.18 5.59
CA PHE A 119 20.06 -12.34 5.44
C PHE A 119 20.97 -12.54 6.66
N ARG A 120 22.19 -13.01 6.41
CA ARG A 120 23.14 -13.59 7.37
C ARG A 120 23.98 -12.59 8.18
N ASP A 121 23.66 -11.29 8.18
CA ASP A 121 24.44 -10.28 8.91
C ASP A 121 23.55 -9.42 9.82
N ALA A 122 23.31 -9.89 11.04
CA ALA A 122 22.44 -9.25 12.02
C ALA A 122 22.84 -7.80 12.36
N PHE A 123 24.13 -7.43 12.24
CA PHE A 123 24.63 -6.12 12.66
C PHE A 123 24.43 -5.01 11.60
N ALA A 124 24.68 -5.32 10.33
CA ALA A 124 24.40 -4.42 9.21
C ALA A 124 22.89 -4.29 8.96
N VAL A 125 22.13 -5.37 9.20
CA VAL A 125 20.67 -5.35 9.10
C VAL A 125 20.05 -4.47 10.19
N CYS A 126 20.51 -4.51 11.44
CA CYS A 126 20.00 -3.63 12.51
C CYS A 126 20.23 -2.13 12.24
N THR A 127 21.40 -1.75 11.74
CA THR A 127 21.69 -0.33 11.43
C THR A 127 20.92 0.16 10.20
N LEU A 128 20.89 -0.63 9.12
CA LEU A 128 20.12 -0.32 7.91
C LEU A 128 18.61 -0.26 8.16
N THR A 129 18.07 -1.16 9.00
CA THR A 129 16.66 -1.13 9.39
C THR A 129 16.33 0.10 10.24
N GLN A 130 17.21 0.52 11.16
CA GLN A 130 17.01 1.73 11.94
C GLN A 130 17.05 3.00 11.07
N THR A 131 18.03 3.11 10.17
CA THR A 131 18.09 4.22 9.19
C THR A 131 16.85 4.22 8.31
N HIS A 132 16.42 3.05 7.83
CA HIS A 132 15.20 2.93 7.05
C HIS A 132 13.96 3.36 7.84
N GLN A 133 13.83 2.98 9.11
CA GLN A 133 12.73 3.41 9.96
C GLN A 133 12.70 4.93 10.14
N GLN A 134 13.85 5.56 10.38
CA GLN A 134 13.97 7.02 10.52
C GLN A 134 13.61 7.75 9.22
N LEU A 135 14.08 7.24 8.07
CA LEU A 135 13.76 7.84 6.78
C LEU A 135 12.29 7.60 6.41
N SER A 136 11.74 6.44 6.75
CA SER A 136 10.33 6.10 6.55
C SER A 136 9.42 6.99 7.39
N SER A 137 9.77 7.28 8.64
CA SER A 137 8.98 8.19 9.48
C SER A 137 9.01 9.62 8.97
N LYS A 138 10.18 10.12 8.56
CA LYS A 138 10.31 11.43 7.90
C LYS A 138 9.48 11.49 6.62
N LEU A 139 9.55 10.46 5.79
CA LEU A 139 8.78 10.36 4.57
C LEU A 139 7.27 10.38 4.84
N LYS A 140 6.80 9.64 5.86
CA LYS A 140 5.39 9.68 6.27
C LYS A 140 4.95 11.07 6.69
N ALA A 141 5.79 11.79 7.45
CA ALA A 141 5.51 13.16 7.84
C ALA A 141 5.42 14.11 6.62
N GLU A 142 6.34 14.01 5.66
CA GLU A 142 6.31 14.78 4.41
C GLU A 142 5.07 14.47 3.57
N MET A 143 4.72 13.18 3.42
CA MET A 143 3.51 12.78 2.69
C MET A 143 2.24 13.33 3.36
N CYS A 144 2.20 13.30 4.69
CA CYS A 144 1.12 13.89 5.47
C CYS A 144 1.00 15.41 5.25
N ASP A 145 2.10 16.15 5.33
CA ASP A 145 2.13 17.59 5.09
C ASP A 145 1.68 17.94 3.65
N LEU A 146 2.19 17.21 2.65
CA LEU A 146 1.79 17.39 1.25
C LEU A 146 0.29 17.09 1.04
N SER A 147 -0.23 16.02 1.63
CA SER A 147 -1.66 15.68 1.53
C SER A 147 -2.55 16.71 2.21
N MET A 148 -2.12 17.26 3.34
CA MET A 148 -2.83 18.34 4.04
C MET A 148 -2.85 19.63 3.19
N LYS A 149 -1.72 19.98 2.57
CA LYS A 149 -1.61 21.14 1.66
C LYS A 149 -2.50 20.98 0.43
N LYS A 150 -2.49 19.80 -0.21
CA LYS A 150 -3.35 19.49 -1.37
C LYS A 150 -4.83 19.65 -1.04
N LEU A 151 -5.27 19.14 0.12
CA LEU A 151 -6.65 19.34 0.58
C LEU A 151 -6.96 20.83 0.82
N ALA A 152 -6.06 21.57 1.49
CA ALA A 152 -6.27 23.00 1.73
C ALA A 152 -6.41 23.82 0.44
N MET A 153 -5.66 23.47 -0.61
CA MET A 153 -5.76 24.11 -1.94
C MET A 153 -7.05 23.75 -2.70
N SER A 154 -7.69 22.62 -2.37
CA SER A 154 -8.90 22.15 -3.06
C SER A 154 -10.19 22.70 -2.43
N ALA A 155 -10.08 23.36 -1.27
CA ALA A 155 -11.18 23.77 -0.40
C ALA A 155 -11.94 25.03 -0.86
N SER A 156 -12.16 25.23 -2.17
CA SER A 156 -12.96 26.36 -2.67
C SER A 156 -14.46 26.20 -2.37
N GLN A 157 -14.95 24.98 -2.10
CA GLN A 157 -16.29 24.70 -1.57
C GLN A 157 -16.25 23.41 -0.72
N GLU A 158 -16.30 23.55 0.62
CA GLU A 158 -16.18 22.39 1.52
C GLU A 158 -17.39 21.44 1.42
N THR A 159 -17.22 20.35 0.67
CA THR A 159 -18.20 19.26 0.64
C THR A 159 -18.15 18.42 1.92
N LYS A 160 -19.23 17.68 2.23
CA LYS A 160 -19.26 16.75 3.38
C LYS A 160 -18.14 15.70 3.30
N GLU A 161 -17.83 15.23 2.09
CA GLU A 161 -16.77 14.26 1.82
C GLU A 161 -15.39 14.85 2.10
N GLU A 162 -15.14 16.10 1.72
CA GLU A 162 -13.89 16.79 1.98
C GLU A 162 -13.65 16.98 3.48
N LYS A 163 -14.70 17.32 4.24
CA LYS A 163 -14.64 17.38 5.72
C LYS A 163 -14.31 16.02 6.34
N GLN A 164 -14.81 14.93 5.76
CA GLN A 164 -14.49 13.58 6.21
C GLN A 164 -13.03 13.21 5.89
N ARG A 165 -12.55 13.50 4.68
CA ARG A 165 -11.15 13.30 4.27
C ARG A 165 -10.19 14.09 5.15
N ASN A 166 -10.49 15.35 5.45
CA ASN A 166 -9.67 16.20 6.32
C ASN A 166 -9.62 15.66 7.76
N ARG A 167 -10.76 15.24 8.33
CA ARG A 167 -10.81 14.61 9.66
C ARG A 167 -9.98 13.33 9.71
N TRP A 168 -10.13 12.47 8.70
CA TRP A 168 -9.36 11.24 8.60
C TRP A 168 -7.86 11.52 8.50
N LEU A 169 -7.46 12.47 7.64
CA LEU A 169 -6.04 12.79 7.43
C LEU A 169 -5.41 13.36 8.70
N LYS A 170 -6.11 14.25 9.42
CA LYS A 170 -5.67 14.75 10.74
C LYS A 170 -5.50 13.64 11.77
N GLN A 171 -6.34 12.61 11.73
CA GLN A 171 -6.24 11.47 12.64
C GLN A 171 -5.09 10.53 12.26
N PHE A 172 -4.88 10.29 10.96
CA PHE A 172 -3.83 9.40 10.47
C PHE A 172 -2.42 10.00 10.60
N CYS A 173 -2.31 11.32 10.43
CA CYS A 173 -1.04 12.05 10.42
C CYS A 173 -0.60 12.61 11.78
N ARG A 174 -1.34 12.29 12.84
CA ARG A 174 -1.03 12.70 14.22
C ARG A 174 -0.24 11.60 14.91
#